data_AF-A0AAE3BAT4-F1
#
_entry.id   AF-A0AAE3BAT4-F1
#
_cell.length_a   1.000
_cell.length_b   1.000
_cell.length_c   1.000
_cell.angle_alpha   90.00
_cell.angle_beta   90.00
_cell.angle_gamma   90.00
#
_symmetry.space_group_name_H-M   'P 1'
#
loop_
_entity.id
_entity.type
_entity.pdbx_description
1 polymer ?
#
loop_
_entity_poly.entity_id
_entity_poly.type
_entity_poly.pdbx_seq_one_letter_code
_entity_poly.pdbx_strand_id
1 'polypeptide(L)'
;MPLPMSPADSVFLLGESREHPLHVGGLVLLQPPDGADARDVRGMLDVAMARGAVTPLLHKRPRRSPSSLGQWFWADDDQFDIGHHIRHDALAHPGGMEELSALVSRLHSSLLDRNRPLWEMHLIEGLADGRFAVYTKIHHSVADGVGAMRLLRRSLTVDSDKRDMPAPWEPRTQIRRRRSPAGLLELPTSAIRTAIDAAAEATGLVPALAGSVLRALRNQGGPMSFSAPHSALNVPITGARQFVARSWALDRLRLVAKHVDGTINDVVLAMSSGALRRYLVERGALPDRPLVAMVPVSLHGNKSRPQPIDSNETGGNEIGTLMCNLGTDHADPAERLATVRRSMAEGKAALRGMSSAQVIALSALGSAPLALDMLFGRHGPVRPPFNIVISNVPGPNAPLYWNGCRLDALYPLSVTLDGQALNITCTSTDNAIAFGLTGCRRAVPRLESILDHLDSELAALEVAVGI
;
A
#
# COMPACT_ATOMS: atom_id res chain seq x y z
N MET A 1 29.18 -15.21 -5.62
CA MET A 1 28.94 -13.76 -5.72
C MET A 1 27.48 -13.52 -5.37
N PRO A 2 27.13 -12.60 -4.44
CA PRO A 2 25.73 -12.33 -4.12
C PRO A 2 25.02 -11.82 -5.38
N LEU A 3 23.77 -12.26 -5.59
CA LEU A 3 22.98 -11.82 -6.73
C LEU A 3 22.66 -10.33 -6.58
N PRO A 4 22.72 -9.56 -7.67
CA PRO A 4 22.34 -8.15 -7.63
C PRO A 4 20.86 -8.00 -7.24
N MET A 5 20.56 -6.92 -6.52
CA MET A 5 19.19 -6.51 -6.24
C MET A 5 18.45 -6.23 -7.55
N SER A 6 17.15 -6.50 -7.60
CA SER A 6 16.38 -6.20 -8.79
C SER A 6 16.42 -4.67 -9.09
N PRO A 7 16.33 -4.25 -10.36
CA PRO A 7 16.27 -2.82 -10.69
C PRO A 7 15.08 -2.12 -10.03
N ALA A 8 13.91 -2.79 -9.96
CA ALA A 8 12.71 -2.25 -9.33
C ALA A 8 12.93 -1.93 -7.84
N ASP A 9 13.52 -2.86 -7.08
CA ASP A 9 13.81 -2.66 -5.65
C ASP A 9 14.89 -1.58 -5.44
N SER A 10 15.87 -1.54 -6.34
CA SER A 10 16.98 -0.58 -6.29
C SER A 10 16.53 0.87 -6.49
N VAL A 11 15.49 1.11 -7.29
CA VAL A 11 14.94 2.45 -7.54
C VAL A 11 14.42 3.08 -6.25
N PHE A 12 13.77 2.31 -5.36
CA PHE A 12 13.34 2.83 -4.06
C PHE A 12 14.53 3.24 -3.19
N LEU A 13 15.60 2.44 -3.13
CA LEU A 13 16.79 2.84 -2.35
C LEU A 13 17.52 4.06 -2.94
N LEU A 14 17.43 4.25 -4.25
CA LEU A 14 18.01 5.39 -4.95
C LEU A 14 17.19 6.67 -4.74
N GLY A 15 15.86 6.58 -4.78
CA GLY A 15 14.96 7.73 -4.68
C GLY A 15 14.61 8.14 -3.25
N GLU A 16 14.91 7.33 -2.24
CA GLU A 16 14.64 7.67 -0.84
C GLU A 16 15.56 8.79 -0.34
N SER A 17 14.96 9.83 0.24
CA SER A 17 15.61 10.95 0.92
C SER A 17 15.00 11.20 2.30
N ARG A 18 15.53 12.17 3.05
CA ARG A 18 14.95 12.58 4.36
C ARG A 18 13.51 13.07 4.23
N GLU A 19 13.19 13.72 3.12
CA GLU A 19 11.87 14.24 2.80
C GLU A 19 10.93 13.14 2.27
N HIS A 20 11.52 12.11 1.68
CA HIS A 20 10.85 11.02 0.99
C HIS A 20 11.25 9.64 1.55
N PRO A 21 10.95 9.29 2.81
CA PRO A 21 11.08 7.91 3.26
C PRO A 21 10.23 6.97 2.41
N LEU A 22 10.81 5.86 1.92
CA LEU A 22 10.14 4.92 1.00
C LEU A 22 9.83 3.58 1.66
N HIS A 23 9.32 3.65 2.88
CA HIS A 23 8.78 2.53 3.62
C HIS A 23 7.26 2.56 3.67
N VAL A 24 6.65 1.38 3.65
CA VAL A 24 5.23 1.19 3.97
C VAL A 24 5.10 0.82 5.44
N GLY A 25 3.88 0.93 5.96
CA GLY A 25 3.57 0.39 7.27
C GLY A 25 2.20 -0.24 7.36
N GLY A 26 1.99 -0.98 8.44
CA GLY A 26 0.70 -1.52 8.83
C GLY A 26 0.52 -1.32 10.33
N LEU A 27 -0.56 -0.66 10.72
CA LEU A 27 -0.99 -0.54 12.10
C LEU A 27 -2.12 -1.53 12.34
N VAL A 28 -1.85 -2.53 13.16
CA VAL A 28 -2.79 -3.58 13.56
C VAL A 28 -3.32 -3.26 14.95
N LEU A 29 -4.63 -3.31 15.14
CA LEU A 29 -5.25 -3.32 16.47
C LEU A 29 -5.70 -4.73 16.82
N LEU A 30 -5.27 -5.17 18.00
CA LEU A 30 -5.56 -6.48 18.55
C LEU A 30 -6.41 -6.33 19.81
N GLN A 31 -7.56 -6.99 19.82
CA GLN A 31 -8.35 -7.17 21.02
C GLN A 31 -7.81 -8.41 21.76
N PRO A 32 -7.24 -8.25 22.97
CA PRO A 32 -6.81 -9.40 23.77
C PRO A 32 -8.02 -10.26 24.19
N PRO A 33 -7.81 -11.56 24.47
CA PRO A 33 -8.86 -12.42 25.01
C PRO A 33 -9.31 -11.93 26.39
N ASP A 34 -10.54 -12.27 26.79
CA ASP A 34 -11.10 -11.86 28.07
C ASP A 34 -10.19 -12.24 29.24
N GLY A 35 -9.88 -11.26 30.09
CA GLY A 35 -9.02 -11.43 31.25
C GLY A 35 -7.52 -11.33 30.98
N ALA A 36 -7.07 -11.18 29.73
CA ALA A 36 -5.67 -10.92 29.42
C ALA A 36 -5.32 -9.44 29.63
N ASP A 37 -4.09 -9.20 30.12
CA ASP A 37 -3.54 -7.87 30.34
C ASP A 37 -2.32 -7.57 29.44
N ALA A 38 -1.73 -6.38 29.60
CA ALA A 38 -0.56 -5.96 28.81
C ALA A 38 0.67 -6.86 28.98
N ARG A 39 0.81 -7.52 30.12
CA ARG A 39 1.92 -8.43 30.38
C ARG A 39 1.77 -9.72 29.57
N ASP A 40 0.55 -10.19 29.35
CA ASP A 40 0.30 -11.39 28.54
C ASP A 40 0.71 -11.16 27.09
N VAL A 41 0.28 -10.04 26.49
CA VAL A 41 0.63 -9.69 25.11
C VAL A 41 2.14 -9.43 24.97
N ARG A 42 2.76 -8.77 25.95
CA ARG A 42 4.21 -8.59 25.98
C ARG A 42 4.95 -9.92 26.07
N GLY A 43 4.50 -10.82 26.96
CA GLY A 43 5.08 -12.15 27.12
C GLY A 43 5.04 -12.97 25.84
N MET A 44 3.96 -12.85 25.04
CA MET A 44 3.88 -13.48 23.72
C MET A 44 4.97 -13.00 22.76
N LEU A 45 5.28 -11.69 22.76
CA LEU A 45 6.37 -11.15 21.94
C LEU A 45 7.74 -11.56 22.48
N ASP A 46 7.95 -11.51 23.81
CA ASP A 46 9.21 -11.90 24.43
C ASP A 46 9.56 -13.36 24.11
N VAL A 47 8.56 -14.26 24.11
CA VAL A 47 8.73 -15.65 23.68
C VAL A 47 9.13 -15.73 22.20
N ALA A 48 8.48 -14.97 21.31
CA ALA A 48 8.82 -14.97 19.89
C ALA A 48 10.23 -14.41 19.62
N MET A 49 10.65 -13.38 20.37
CA MET A 49 12.01 -12.83 20.29
C MET A 49 13.05 -13.84 20.80
N ALA A 50 12.76 -14.54 21.89
CA ALA A 50 13.65 -15.57 22.46
C ALA A 50 13.85 -16.77 21.53
N ARG A 51 12.89 -17.08 20.64
CA ARG A 51 13.05 -18.11 19.60
C ARG A 51 14.12 -17.74 18.56
N GLY A 52 14.39 -16.45 18.34
CA GLY A 52 15.42 -15.97 17.43
C GLY A 52 15.21 -16.31 15.95
N ALA A 53 14.06 -16.87 15.57
CA ALA A 53 13.77 -17.27 14.21
C ALA A 53 13.35 -16.07 13.36
N VAL A 54 14.04 -15.82 12.25
CA VAL A 54 13.71 -14.73 11.32
C VAL A 54 13.67 -15.27 9.90
N THR A 55 12.65 -14.89 9.15
CA THR A 55 12.56 -15.25 7.73
C THR A 55 13.76 -14.71 6.95
N PRO A 56 14.33 -15.48 5.99
CA PRO A 56 15.52 -15.05 5.25
C PRO A 56 15.40 -13.69 4.56
N LEU A 57 14.19 -13.23 4.24
CA LEU A 57 13.95 -11.91 3.67
C LEU A 57 14.24 -10.79 4.68
N LEU A 58 13.81 -10.97 5.94
CA LEU A 58 13.93 -9.97 7.01
C LEU A 58 15.28 -10.03 7.73
N HIS A 59 16.14 -10.98 7.37
CA HIS A 59 17.52 -11.05 7.80
C HIS A 59 18.49 -10.34 6.84
N LYS A 60 17.98 -9.85 5.70
CA LYS A 60 18.80 -9.24 4.65
C LYS A 60 18.82 -7.73 4.76
N ARG A 61 20.01 -7.16 4.56
CA ARG A 61 20.25 -5.73 4.47
C ARG A 61 20.76 -5.32 3.10
N PRO A 62 20.46 -4.11 2.62
CA PRO A 62 21.01 -3.61 1.38
C PRO A 62 22.49 -3.27 1.57
N ARG A 63 23.33 -3.63 0.61
CA ARG A 63 24.74 -3.24 0.61
C ARG A 63 25.14 -2.72 -0.76
N ARG A 64 26.00 -1.70 -0.75
CA ARG A 64 26.74 -1.20 -1.90
C ARG A 64 28.23 -1.41 -1.64
N SER A 65 28.97 -1.72 -2.69
CA SER A 65 30.43 -1.84 -2.64
C SER A 65 31.04 -1.19 -3.88
N PRO A 66 32.22 -0.56 -3.78
CA PRO A 66 33.00 -0.18 -4.95
C PRO A 66 33.26 -1.37 -5.88
N SER A 67 33.43 -2.57 -5.31
CA SER A 67 33.62 -3.82 -6.06
C SER A 67 32.39 -4.26 -6.85
N SER A 68 31.20 -3.72 -6.58
CA SER A 68 29.97 -3.94 -7.36
C SER A 68 29.66 -2.78 -8.30
N LEU A 69 30.62 -1.88 -8.56
CA LEU A 69 30.42 -0.67 -9.38
C LEU A 69 29.23 0.19 -8.91
N GLY A 70 28.96 0.20 -7.60
CA GLY A 70 27.84 0.95 -7.02
C GLY A 70 26.47 0.25 -7.12
N GLN A 71 26.41 -0.97 -7.65
CA GLN A 71 25.17 -1.76 -7.68
C GLN A 71 24.76 -2.22 -6.28
N TRP A 72 23.46 -2.15 -5.98
CA TRP A 72 22.88 -2.69 -4.75
C TRP A 72 22.79 -4.22 -4.82
N PHE A 73 23.05 -4.87 -3.69
CA PHE A 73 22.79 -6.29 -3.48
C PHE A 73 22.25 -6.54 -2.08
N TRP A 74 21.56 -7.67 -1.93
CA TRP A 74 21.13 -8.15 -0.62
C TRP A 74 22.26 -8.95 0.04
N ALA A 75 22.63 -8.57 1.25
CA ALA A 75 23.57 -9.31 2.10
C ALA A 75 22.83 -9.80 3.34
N ASP A 76 23.19 -10.99 3.82
CA ASP A 76 22.74 -11.44 5.14
C ASP A 76 23.41 -10.58 6.23
N ASP A 77 22.68 -10.32 7.31
CA ASP A 77 23.21 -9.57 8.45
C ASP A 77 23.85 -10.49 9.50
N ASP A 78 25.18 -10.61 9.48
CA ASP A 78 25.92 -11.50 10.39
C ASP A 78 25.84 -11.06 11.87
N GLN A 79 25.39 -9.84 12.15
CA GLN A 79 25.24 -9.26 13.50
C GLN A 79 23.79 -8.85 13.77
N PHE A 80 22.84 -9.65 13.26
CA PHE A 80 21.41 -9.39 13.41
C PHE A 80 21.01 -9.20 14.88
N ASP A 81 20.39 -8.05 15.17
CA ASP A 81 19.94 -7.66 16.51
C ASP A 81 18.42 -7.49 16.50
N ILE A 82 17.70 -8.50 17.00
CA ILE A 82 16.23 -8.47 17.05
C ILE A 82 15.70 -7.32 17.91
N GLY A 83 16.43 -6.89 18.94
CA GLY A 83 16.03 -5.80 19.83
C GLY A 83 16.10 -4.42 19.17
N HIS A 84 16.86 -4.28 18.07
CA HIS A 84 16.82 -3.08 17.25
C HIS A 84 15.49 -2.99 16.46
N HIS A 85 15.04 -4.12 15.94
CA HIS A 85 13.89 -4.23 15.05
C HIS A 85 12.57 -4.28 15.82
N ILE A 86 12.52 -4.89 17.00
CA ILE A 86 11.33 -4.98 17.84
C ILE A 86 11.44 -3.97 18.98
N ARG A 87 10.51 -3.03 19.02
CA ARG A 87 10.48 -1.93 20.00
C ARG A 87 9.17 -1.92 20.76
N HIS A 88 9.24 -1.50 22.02
CA HIS A 88 8.09 -1.35 22.88
C HIS A 88 7.88 0.14 23.14
N ASP A 89 6.67 0.62 22.87
CA ASP A 89 6.24 2.00 23.07
C ASP A 89 4.98 2.01 23.94
N ALA A 90 4.72 3.13 24.61
CA ALA A 90 3.49 3.36 25.36
C ALA A 90 2.84 4.67 24.91
N LEU A 91 1.51 4.69 24.85
CA LEU A 91 0.77 5.90 24.53
C LEU A 91 0.76 6.86 25.73
N ALA A 92 0.80 8.16 25.41
CA ALA A 92 0.47 9.18 26.38
C ALA A 92 -1.02 9.08 26.76
N HIS A 93 -1.36 9.47 27.99
CA HIS A 93 -2.76 9.63 28.40
C HIS A 93 -3.42 10.73 27.55
N PRO A 94 -4.69 10.59 27.09
CA PRO A 94 -5.69 9.58 27.45
C PRO A 94 -5.57 8.21 26.76
N GLY A 95 -4.67 8.01 25.79
CA GLY A 95 -4.50 6.72 25.13
C GLY A 95 -5.60 6.42 24.10
N GLY A 96 -6.10 7.44 23.41
CA GLY A 96 -7.06 7.29 22.34
C GLY A 96 -6.42 7.06 20.97
N MET A 97 -7.27 7.00 19.95
CA MET A 97 -6.82 6.92 18.56
C MET A 97 -6.02 8.16 18.13
N GLU A 98 -6.26 9.32 18.74
CA GLU A 98 -5.50 10.55 18.46
C GLU A 98 -4.04 10.41 18.89
N GLU A 99 -3.78 9.96 20.13
CA GLU A 99 -2.43 9.71 20.63
C GLU A 99 -1.72 8.62 19.83
N LEU A 100 -2.44 7.55 19.45
CA LEU A 100 -1.91 6.50 18.60
C LEU A 100 -1.52 7.03 17.22
N SER A 101 -2.42 7.78 16.57
CA SER A 101 -2.13 8.43 15.29
C SER A 101 -0.95 9.39 15.38
N ALA A 102 -0.81 10.14 16.48
CA ALA A 102 0.32 11.04 16.70
C ALA A 102 1.66 10.29 16.87
N LEU A 103 1.68 9.19 17.63
CA LEU A 103 2.86 8.33 17.77
C LEU A 103 3.25 7.72 16.42
N VAL A 104 2.31 7.06 15.75
CA VAL A 104 2.56 6.39 14.47
C VAL A 104 2.98 7.40 13.39
N SER A 105 2.44 8.63 13.40
CA SER A 105 2.91 9.71 12.52
C SER A 105 4.39 10.01 12.68
N ARG A 106 4.88 10.07 13.94
CA ARG A 106 6.31 10.29 14.23
C ARG A 106 7.15 9.09 13.79
N LEU A 107 6.72 7.88 14.14
CA LEU A 107 7.41 6.65 13.75
C LEU A 107 7.52 6.53 12.23
N HIS A 108 6.44 6.82 11.50
CA HIS A 108 6.43 6.74 10.04
C HIS A 108 7.22 7.87 9.34
N SER A 109 7.60 8.92 10.08
CA SER A 109 8.44 10.00 9.55
C SER A 109 9.94 9.65 9.57
N SER A 110 10.37 8.69 10.40
CA SER A 110 11.78 8.33 10.52
C SER A 110 12.21 7.32 9.47
N LEU A 111 13.36 7.60 8.83
CA LEU A 111 14.04 6.67 7.92
C LEU A 111 14.48 5.42 8.66
N LEU A 112 14.46 4.29 7.95
CA LEU A 112 15.09 3.04 8.40
C LEU A 112 16.62 3.10 8.22
N ASP A 113 17.37 2.50 9.13
CA ASP A 113 18.84 2.43 9.04
C ASP A 113 19.26 1.43 7.95
N ARG A 114 19.85 1.95 6.87
CA ARG A 114 20.33 1.14 5.73
C ARG A 114 21.50 0.21 6.06
N ASN A 115 22.12 0.34 7.24
CA ASN A 115 23.14 -0.60 7.69
C ASN A 115 22.57 -1.89 8.28
N ARG A 116 21.24 -1.99 8.42
CA ARG A 116 20.52 -3.12 9.01
C ARG A 116 19.41 -3.60 8.07
N PRO A 117 18.78 -4.75 8.34
CA PRO A 117 17.58 -5.15 7.62
C PRO A 117 16.50 -4.07 7.71
N LEU A 118 15.89 -3.74 6.57
CA LEU A 118 15.04 -2.54 6.48
C LEU A 118 13.61 -2.78 6.95
N TRP A 119 13.43 -3.04 8.23
CA TRP A 119 12.12 -3.16 8.87
C TRP A 119 12.19 -2.88 10.37
N GLU A 120 11.07 -2.45 10.94
CA GLU A 120 10.85 -2.23 12.38
C GLU A 120 9.44 -2.71 12.74
N MET A 121 9.26 -3.16 13.98
CA MET A 121 7.95 -3.43 14.57
C MET A 121 7.89 -2.81 15.97
N HIS A 122 6.78 -2.15 16.24
CA HIS A 122 6.50 -1.46 17.48
C HIS A 122 5.27 -2.06 18.13
N LEU A 123 5.44 -2.67 19.30
CA LEU A 123 4.33 -2.99 20.20
C LEU A 123 3.98 -1.73 20.98
N ILE A 124 2.75 -1.27 20.85
CA ILE A 124 2.26 -0.02 21.43
C ILE A 124 1.16 -0.37 22.43
N GLU A 125 1.41 -0.08 23.70
CA GLU A 125 0.48 -0.29 24.81
C GLU A 125 -0.19 1.02 25.27
N GLY A 126 -1.19 0.89 26.15
CA GLY A 126 -1.85 2.03 26.79
C GLY A 126 -3.04 2.60 26.01
N LEU A 127 -3.67 1.81 25.13
CA LEU A 127 -4.96 2.19 24.57
C LEU A 127 -6.05 2.13 25.65
N ALA A 128 -6.89 3.16 25.71
CA ALA A 128 -7.91 3.34 26.74
C ALA A 128 -8.98 2.25 26.76
N ASP A 129 -9.19 1.56 25.64
CA ASP A 129 -10.16 0.49 25.46
C ASP A 129 -9.59 -0.93 25.69
N GLY A 130 -8.34 -1.01 26.15
CA GLY A 130 -7.68 -2.28 26.47
C GLY A 130 -7.15 -3.05 25.26
N ARG A 131 -7.27 -2.52 24.03
CA ARG A 131 -6.62 -3.09 22.85
C ARG A 131 -5.10 -2.87 22.88
N PHE A 132 -4.40 -3.62 22.04
CA PHE A 132 -2.97 -3.41 21.77
C PHE A 132 -2.77 -3.03 20.31
N ALA A 133 -1.83 -2.14 20.06
CA ALA A 133 -1.44 -1.74 18.72
C ALA A 133 -0.10 -2.35 18.35
N VAL A 134 0.00 -2.90 17.14
CA VAL A 134 1.26 -3.33 16.54
C VAL A 134 1.48 -2.53 15.27
N TYR A 135 2.46 -1.63 15.28
CA TYR A 135 2.88 -0.90 14.10
C TYR A 135 4.10 -1.55 13.47
N THR A 136 3.97 -2.04 12.25
CA THR A 136 5.09 -2.58 11.46
C THR A 136 5.46 -1.60 10.36
N LYS A 137 6.76 -1.35 10.18
CA LYS A 137 7.34 -0.54 9.11
C LYS A 137 8.30 -1.39 8.30
N ILE A 138 8.21 -1.37 6.98
CA ILE A 138 9.10 -2.12 6.09
C ILE A 138 9.41 -1.32 4.83
N HIS A 139 10.68 -1.30 4.42
CA HIS A 139 11.08 -0.56 3.22
C HIS A 139 10.53 -1.21 1.94
N HIS A 140 10.10 -0.40 0.96
CA HIS A 140 9.49 -0.88 -0.28
C HIS A 140 10.38 -1.82 -1.10
N SER A 141 11.71 -1.68 -0.98
CA SER A 141 12.66 -2.60 -1.62
C SER A 141 12.63 -4.01 -1.03
N VAL A 142 12.18 -4.19 0.21
CA VAL A 142 12.08 -5.50 0.87
C VAL A 142 10.74 -6.16 0.57
N ALA A 143 9.65 -5.42 0.72
CA ALA A 143 8.30 -5.88 0.44
C ALA A 143 7.41 -4.70 0.04
N ASP A 144 6.53 -4.94 -0.94
CA ASP A 144 5.43 -4.03 -1.23
C ASP A 144 4.26 -4.23 -0.23
N GLY A 145 3.21 -3.43 -0.34
CA GLY A 145 2.05 -3.52 0.57
C GLY A 145 1.37 -4.89 0.57
N VAL A 146 1.33 -5.57 -0.59
CA VAL A 146 0.77 -6.93 -0.70
C VAL A 146 1.70 -7.96 -0.04
N GLY A 147 3.01 -7.86 -0.26
CA GLY A 147 4.03 -8.67 0.40
C GLY A 147 3.99 -8.53 1.92
N ALA A 148 3.90 -7.29 2.43
CA ALA A 148 3.77 -7.00 3.86
C ALA A 148 2.48 -7.61 4.45
N MET A 149 1.35 -7.48 3.74
CA MET A 149 0.08 -8.11 4.14
C MET A 149 0.19 -9.65 4.19
N ARG A 150 0.91 -10.26 3.24
CA ARG A 150 1.16 -11.70 3.24
C ARG A 150 1.99 -12.13 4.45
N LEU A 151 3.01 -11.35 4.84
CA LEU A 151 3.79 -11.62 6.05
C LEU A 151 2.91 -11.56 7.30
N LEU A 152 2.08 -10.52 7.44
CA LEU A 152 1.14 -10.42 8.55
C LEU A 152 0.18 -11.62 8.60
N ARG A 153 -0.46 -11.97 7.49
CA ARG A 153 -1.41 -13.10 7.44
C ARG A 153 -0.81 -14.44 7.86
N ARG A 154 0.50 -14.65 7.66
CA ARG A 154 1.18 -15.88 8.08
C ARG A 154 1.22 -16.04 9.59
N SER A 155 1.22 -14.94 10.34
CA SER A 155 1.14 -14.94 11.82
C SER A 155 -0.27 -15.14 12.36
N LEU A 156 -1.29 -15.10 11.50
CA LEU A 156 -2.69 -15.13 11.90
C LEU A 156 -3.36 -16.48 11.62
N THR A 157 -4.44 -16.74 12.34
CA THR A 157 -5.27 -17.96 12.26
C THR A 157 -6.76 -17.61 12.38
N VAL A 158 -7.64 -18.45 11.83
CA VAL A 158 -9.11 -18.34 12.02
C VAL A 158 -9.57 -18.98 13.34
N ASP A 159 -8.73 -19.83 13.92
CA ASP A 159 -8.98 -20.52 15.19
C ASP A 159 -8.60 -19.61 16.37
N SER A 160 -9.60 -19.17 17.15
CA SER A 160 -9.42 -18.31 18.32
C SER A 160 -8.68 -18.98 19.47
N ASP A 161 -8.67 -20.31 19.53
CA ASP A 161 -8.07 -21.08 20.63
C ASP A 161 -6.63 -21.48 20.32
N LYS A 162 -6.22 -21.37 19.05
CA LYS A 162 -4.86 -21.65 18.65
C LYS A 162 -3.86 -20.67 19.28
N ARG A 163 -2.87 -21.23 19.97
CA ARG A 163 -1.71 -20.54 20.56
C ARG A 163 -0.44 -20.94 19.82
N ASP A 164 0.70 -20.42 20.27
CA ASP A 164 2.02 -20.63 19.67
C ASP A 164 2.10 -20.29 18.18
N MET A 165 1.31 -19.30 17.77
CA MET A 165 1.36 -18.73 16.44
C MET A 165 2.72 -18.03 16.23
N PRO A 166 3.35 -18.20 15.06
CA PRO A 166 4.59 -17.50 14.74
C PRO A 166 4.34 -15.99 14.74
N ALA A 167 5.32 -15.21 15.18
CA ALA A 167 5.29 -13.77 14.97
C ALA A 167 5.44 -13.42 13.48
N PRO A 168 5.05 -12.21 13.04
CA PRO A 168 5.09 -11.82 11.63
C PRO A 168 6.48 -11.91 10.97
N TRP A 169 7.56 -11.89 11.76
CA TRP A 169 8.94 -12.05 11.27
C TRP A 169 9.43 -13.49 11.26
N GLU A 170 8.76 -14.41 11.95
CA GLU A 170 9.14 -15.82 12.03
C GLU A 170 8.71 -16.58 10.76
N PRO A 171 9.48 -17.59 10.32
CA PRO A 171 9.05 -18.47 9.24
C PRO A 171 7.89 -19.38 9.68
N ARG A 172 6.82 -19.46 8.87
CA ARG A 172 5.72 -20.42 9.05
C ARG A 172 6.23 -21.82 8.65
N THR A 173 6.75 -22.59 9.61
CA THR A 173 7.46 -23.88 9.49
C THR A 173 8.85 -23.84 8.82
N GLN A 174 9.81 -24.59 9.38
CA GLN A 174 11.17 -24.73 8.86
C GLN A 174 11.16 -25.33 7.45
N ILE A 175 11.34 -24.49 6.43
CA ILE A 175 11.62 -24.97 5.09
C ILE A 175 13.03 -25.60 5.11
N ARG A 176 13.14 -26.93 5.19
CA ARG A 176 14.36 -27.64 4.74
C ARG A 176 14.52 -27.35 3.26
N ARG A 177 15.33 -26.34 2.93
CA ARG A 177 15.78 -26.12 1.55
C ARG A 177 16.56 -27.37 1.11
N ARG A 178 16.05 -28.10 0.10
CA ARG A 178 16.93 -28.89 -0.77
C ARG A 178 17.84 -27.89 -1.46
N ARG A 179 19.14 -27.91 -1.13
CA ARG A 179 20.17 -27.27 -1.94
C ARG A 179 20.13 -27.92 -3.32
N SER A 180 19.63 -27.22 -4.33
CA SER A 180 19.93 -27.58 -5.72
C SER A 180 21.39 -27.19 -5.97
N PRO A 181 22.24 -28.10 -6.48
CA PRO A 181 23.58 -27.73 -6.91
C PRO A 181 23.47 -26.69 -8.02
N ALA A 182 24.28 -25.63 -7.93
CA ALA A 182 24.44 -24.68 -9.02
C ALA A 182 25.05 -25.42 -10.21
N GLY A 183 24.25 -25.58 -11.28
CA GLY A 183 24.74 -26.02 -12.58
C GLY A 183 25.53 -24.90 -13.25
N LEU A 184 26.64 -25.27 -13.86
CA LEU A 184 27.50 -24.40 -14.66
C LEU A 184 26.74 -23.86 -15.88
N LEU A 185 27.19 -22.71 -16.38
CA LEU A 185 26.65 -21.98 -17.53
C LEU A 185 26.44 -22.84 -18.78
N GLU A 186 25.18 -23.03 -19.16
CA GLU A 186 24.75 -23.16 -20.55
C GLU A 186 23.83 -21.96 -20.85
N LEU A 187 24.10 -21.21 -21.93
CA LEU A 187 23.18 -20.18 -22.42
C LEU A 187 21.86 -20.88 -22.78
N PRO A 188 20.78 -20.64 -22.03
CA PRO A 188 19.61 -21.48 -22.16
C PRO A 188 18.84 -21.07 -23.42
N THR A 189 18.33 -22.04 -24.15
CA THR A 189 17.34 -21.83 -25.24
C THR A 189 16.13 -21.00 -24.78
N SER A 190 15.91 -20.90 -23.47
CA SER A 190 14.96 -19.97 -22.85
C SER A 190 15.31 -18.49 -23.06
N ALA A 191 16.59 -18.11 -23.20
CA ALA A 191 17.00 -16.71 -23.45
C ALA A 191 16.60 -16.25 -24.86
N ILE A 192 16.71 -17.12 -25.87
CA ILE A 192 16.23 -16.85 -27.23
C ILE A 192 14.70 -16.77 -27.25
N ARG A 193 14.02 -17.69 -26.56
CA ARG A 193 12.55 -17.67 -26.44
C ARG A 193 12.06 -16.41 -25.72
N THR A 194 12.75 -16.00 -24.65
CA THR A 194 12.49 -14.74 -23.93
C THR A 194 12.71 -13.51 -24.83
N ALA A 195 13.72 -13.53 -25.70
CA ALA A 195 13.96 -12.45 -26.65
C ALA A 195 12.89 -12.37 -27.75
N ILE A 196 12.40 -13.52 -28.24
CA ILE A 196 11.29 -13.60 -29.20
C ILE A 196 9.98 -13.15 -28.56
N ASP A 197 9.69 -13.62 -27.34
CA ASP A 197 8.50 -13.23 -26.58
C ASP A 197 8.51 -11.72 -26.29
N ALA A 198 9.67 -11.16 -25.89
CA ALA A 198 9.83 -9.71 -25.69
C ALA A 198 9.67 -8.91 -26.99
N ALA A 199 10.16 -9.41 -28.13
CA ALA A 199 9.98 -8.76 -29.43
C ALA A 199 8.51 -8.80 -29.89
N ALA A 200 7.81 -9.91 -29.66
CA ALA A 200 6.38 -10.03 -29.94
C ALA A 200 5.54 -9.08 -29.07
N GLU A 201 5.85 -8.96 -27.77
CA GLU A 201 5.19 -8.02 -26.87
C GLU A 201 5.41 -6.56 -27.28
N ALA A 202 6.60 -6.21 -27.77
CA ALA A 202 6.91 -4.87 -28.26
C ALA A 202 6.02 -4.44 -29.44
N THR A 203 5.63 -5.36 -30.34
CA THR A 203 4.74 -5.03 -31.48
C THR A 203 3.33 -4.62 -31.05
N GLY A 204 2.81 -5.22 -29.97
CA GLY A 204 1.51 -4.86 -29.41
C GLY A 204 1.52 -3.60 -28.55
N LEU A 205 2.71 -3.14 -28.13
CA LEU A 205 2.86 -1.95 -27.28
C LEU A 205 2.54 -0.65 -28.04
N VAL A 206 2.88 -0.56 -29.33
CA VAL A 206 2.63 0.64 -30.16
C VAL A 206 1.14 0.96 -30.29
N PRO A 207 0.27 0.04 -30.73
CA PRO A 207 -1.17 0.31 -30.79
C PRO A 207 -1.78 0.49 -29.39
N ALA A 208 -1.30 -0.23 -28.37
CA ALA A 208 -1.73 -0.04 -26.97
C ALA A 208 -1.41 1.38 -26.45
N LEU A 209 -0.22 1.89 -26.77
CA LEU A 209 0.22 3.24 -26.44
C LEU A 209 -0.63 4.27 -27.18
N ALA A 210 -0.78 4.14 -28.50
CA ALA A 210 -1.59 5.06 -29.31
C ALA A 210 -3.04 5.15 -28.82
N GLY A 211 -3.66 3.99 -28.51
CA GLY A 211 -5.00 3.93 -27.94
C GLY A 211 -5.09 4.61 -26.56
N SER A 212 -4.05 4.48 -25.74
CA SER A 212 -4.00 5.07 -24.40
C SER A 212 -3.77 6.58 -24.44
N VAL A 213 -2.94 7.08 -25.36
CA VAL A 213 -2.78 8.52 -25.63
C VAL A 213 -4.11 9.12 -26.11
N LEU A 214 -4.81 8.45 -27.04
CA LEU A 214 -6.10 8.93 -27.54
C LEU A 214 -7.16 8.99 -26.42
N ARG A 215 -7.21 7.99 -25.54
CA ARG A 215 -8.09 7.99 -24.36
C ARG A 215 -7.76 9.12 -23.39
N ALA A 216 -6.47 9.31 -23.10
CA ALA A 216 -6.00 10.39 -22.23
C ALA A 216 -6.37 11.78 -22.77
N LEU A 217 -6.24 12.01 -24.09
CA LEU A 217 -6.68 13.24 -24.76
C LEU A 217 -8.20 13.45 -24.69
N ARG A 218 -8.98 12.36 -24.63
CA ARG A 218 -10.44 12.38 -24.48
C ARG A 218 -10.91 12.41 -23.02
N ASN A 219 -10.00 12.52 -22.05
CA ASN A 219 -10.28 12.43 -20.61
C ASN A 219 -11.02 11.13 -20.20
N GLN A 220 -10.80 10.05 -20.94
CA GLN A 220 -11.38 8.73 -20.64
C GLN A 220 -10.50 7.96 -19.64
N GLY A 221 -11.09 7.05 -18.89
CA GLY A 221 -10.35 6.16 -18.00
C GLY A 221 -9.34 5.30 -18.75
N GLY A 222 -8.15 5.12 -18.17
CA GLY A 222 -7.06 4.37 -18.78
C GLY A 222 -5.77 4.46 -17.96
N PRO A 223 -4.66 3.87 -18.44
CA PRO A 223 -3.38 3.86 -17.72
C PRO A 223 -2.61 5.19 -17.77
N MET A 224 -3.09 6.16 -18.55
CA MET A 224 -2.53 7.51 -18.65
C MET A 224 -3.65 8.56 -18.58
N SER A 225 -3.28 9.78 -18.20
CA SER A 225 -4.15 10.96 -18.20
C SER A 225 -3.34 12.21 -18.55
N PHE A 226 -3.97 13.19 -19.21
CA PHE A 226 -3.41 14.53 -19.42
C PHE A 226 -4.28 15.62 -18.77
N SER A 227 -5.19 15.21 -17.88
CA SER A 227 -6.28 16.05 -17.39
C SER A 227 -6.14 16.48 -15.93
N ALA A 228 -5.15 15.92 -15.22
CA ALA A 228 -4.91 16.22 -13.82
C ALA A 228 -4.60 17.72 -13.62
N PRO A 229 -5.43 18.46 -12.85
CA PRO A 229 -5.21 19.88 -12.61
C PRO A 229 -4.01 20.12 -11.70
N HIS A 230 -3.57 21.37 -11.64
CA HIS A 230 -2.78 21.84 -10.51
C HIS A 230 -3.63 21.78 -9.24
N SER A 231 -3.10 21.21 -8.17
CA SER A 231 -3.80 21.12 -6.88
C SER A 231 -2.84 21.36 -5.74
N ALA A 232 -3.38 21.80 -4.60
CA ALA A 232 -2.66 21.92 -3.33
C ALA A 232 -2.05 20.59 -2.85
N LEU A 233 -2.51 19.45 -3.39
CA LEU A 233 -1.95 18.12 -3.11
C LEU A 233 -0.67 17.82 -3.89
N ASN A 234 -0.34 18.61 -4.92
CA ASN A 234 0.78 18.37 -5.83
C ASN A 234 1.91 19.38 -5.65
N VAL A 235 2.40 19.48 -4.41
CA VAL A 235 3.44 20.42 -3.99
C VAL A 235 4.66 19.69 -3.44
N PRO A 236 5.83 20.36 -3.32
CA PRO A 236 6.96 19.79 -2.60
C PRO A 236 6.62 19.50 -1.13
N ILE A 237 7.12 18.39 -0.60
CA ILE A 237 6.80 17.92 0.75
C ILE A 237 7.99 18.04 1.71
N THR A 238 7.78 17.65 2.97
CA THR A 238 8.84 17.51 3.98
C THR A 238 8.85 16.06 4.48
N GLY A 239 9.84 15.68 5.29
CA GLY A 239 9.89 14.35 5.91
C GLY A 239 8.84 14.11 7.00
N ALA A 240 8.23 15.16 7.55
CA ALA A 240 7.23 15.01 8.61
C ALA A 240 5.90 14.48 8.04
N ARG A 241 5.43 13.36 8.58
CA ARG A 241 4.15 12.73 8.24
C ARG A 241 3.07 13.06 9.27
N GLN A 242 1.84 13.07 8.81
CA GLN A 242 0.64 12.90 9.61
C GLN A 242 -0.06 11.66 9.10
N PHE A 243 -0.52 10.82 10.02
CA PHE A 243 -1.28 9.62 9.75
C PHE A 243 -2.54 9.63 10.58
N VAL A 244 -3.67 9.36 9.93
CA VAL A 244 -4.97 9.21 10.58
C VAL A 244 -5.70 8.05 9.91
N ALA A 245 -6.53 7.35 10.68
CA ALA A 245 -7.28 6.23 10.14
C ALA A 245 -8.63 6.03 10.84
N ARG A 246 -9.57 5.44 10.11
CA ARG A 246 -10.90 5.09 10.61
C ARG A 246 -11.42 3.87 9.85
N SER A 247 -12.28 3.10 10.51
CA SER A 247 -12.96 1.95 9.92
C SER A 247 -14.44 2.25 9.72
N TRP A 248 -15.03 1.71 8.66
CA TRP A 248 -16.48 1.71 8.39
C TRP A 248 -16.98 0.28 8.23
N ALA A 249 -18.25 0.05 8.54
CA ALA A 249 -18.89 -1.24 8.29
C ALA A 249 -18.85 -1.55 6.78
N LEU A 250 -18.23 -2.67 6.42
CA LEU A 250 -18.04 -3.06 5.03
C LEU A 250 -19.39 -3.30 4.32
N ASP A 251 -20.40 -3.70 5.08
CA ASP A 251 -21.76 -3.93 4.56
C ASP A 251 -22.45 -2.65 4.09
N ARG A 252 -22.17 -1.48 4.72
CA ARG A 252 -22.68 -0.18 4.23
C ARG A 252 -22.17 0.10 2.82
N LEU A 253 -20.88 -0.08 2.58
CA LEU A 253 -20.28 0.11 1.25
C LEU A 253 -20.78 -0.94 0.25
N ARG A 254 -20.96 -2.21 0.67
CA ARG A 254 -21.55 -3.25 -0.18
C ARG A 254 -22.97 -2.91 -0.60
N LEU A 255 -23.76 -2.32 0.30
CA LEU A 255 -25.13 -1.92 0.02
C LEU A 255 -25.18 -0.80 -1.03
N VAL A 256 -24.36 0.24 -0.89
CA VAL A 256 -24.23 1.29 -1.92
C VAL A 256 -23.76 0.71 -3.25
N ALA A 257 -22.72 -0.14 -3.24
CA ALA A 257 -22.21 -0.78 -4.45
C ALA A 257 -23.28 -1.61 -5.16
N LYS A 258 -24.13 -2.33 -4.40
CA LYS A 258 -25.22 -3.14 -4.95
C LYS A 258 -26.30 -2.27 -5.62
N HIS A 259 -26.72 -1.16 -5.02
CA HIS A 259 -27.78 -0.31 -5.57
C HIS A 259 -27.41 0.34 -6.90
N VAL A 260 -26.12 0.50 -7.16
CA VAL A 260 -25.64 1.10 -8.41
C VAL A 260 -25.16 0.07 -9.41
N ASP A 261 -25.14 -1.24 -9.12
CA ASP A 261 -24.42 -2.24 -9.92
C ASP A 261 -22.92 -1.89 -10.09
N GLY A 262 -22.29 -1.50 -8.97
CA GLY A 262 -20.88 -1.14 -8.88
C GLY A 262 -20.09 -2.09 -7.99
N THR A 263 -18.84 -1.73 -7.73
CA THR A 263 -17.93 -2.47 -6.85
C THR A 263 -17.62 -1.67 -5.58
N ILE A 264 -17.15 -2.34 -4.53
CA ILE A 264 -16.65 -1.68 -3.30
C ILE A 264 -15.57 -0.65 -3.65
N ASN A 265 -14.72 -0.93 -4.63
CA ASN A 265 -13.67 -0.01 -5.06
C ASN A 265 -14.25 1.29 -5.65
N ASP A 266 -15.39 1.24 -6.34
CA ASP A 266 -16.05 2.43 -6.86
C ASP A 266 -16.62 3.28 -5.72
N VAL A 267 -17.16 2.66 -4.68
CA VAL A 267 -17.64 3.36 -3.46
C VAL A 267 -16.48 3.98 -2.69
N VAL A 268 -15.36 3.27 -2.53
CA VAL A 268 -14.14 3.80 -1.89
C VAL A 268 -13.62 5.05 -2.62
N LEU A 269 -13.57 5.00 -3.95
CA LEU A 269 -13.15 6.13 -4.78
C LEU A 269 -14.15 7.30 -4.71
N ALA A 270 -15.46 7.02 -4.69
CA ALA A 270 -16.50 8.04 -4.55
C ALA A 270 -16.48 8.71 -3.16
N MET A 271 -16.34 7.94 -2.08
CA MET A 271 -16.12 8.45 -0.72
C MET A 271 -14.90 9.38 -0.70
N SER A 272 -13.77 8.91 -1.25
CA SER A 272 -12.54 9.69 -1.33
C SER A 272 -12.72 10.97 -2.16
N SER A 273 -13.45 10.90 -3.27
CA SER A 273 -13.77 12.06 -4.12
C SER A 273 -14.51 13.14 -3.36
N GLY A 274 -15.62 12.80 -2.71
CA GLY A 274 -16.39 13.79 -1.94
C GLY A 274 -15.63 14.31 -0.74
N ALA A 275 -14.83 13.45 -0.08
CA ALA A 275 -14.00 13.87 1.05
C ALA A 275 -12.93 14.90 0.63
N LEU A 276 -12.22 14.62 -0.46
CA LEU A 276 -11.22 15.53 -1.03
C LEU A 276 -11.86 16.82 -1.54
N ARG A 277 -13.04 16.75 -2.17
CA ARG A 277 -13.79 17.93 -2.60
C ARG A 277 -14.09 18.84 -1.42
N ARG A 278 -14.71 18.33 -0.35
CA ARG A 278 -15.05 19.13 0.84
C ARG A 278 -13.79 19.73 1.48
N TYR A 279 -12.76 18.92 1.68
CA TYR A 279 -11.48 19.36 2.24
C TYR A 279 -10.85 20.53 1.44
N LEU A 280 -10.89 20.47 0.10
CA LEU A 280 -10.34 21.51 -0.76
C LEU A 280 -11.25 22.74 -0.87
N VAL A 281 -12.58 22.57 -0.85
CA VAL A 281 -13.56 23.68 -0.82
C VAL A 281 -13.38 24.50 0.44
N GLU A 282 -13.28 23.86 1.61
CA GLU A 282 -13.04 24.52 2.90
C GLU A 282 -11.77 25.37 2.92
N ARG A 283 -10.82 25.07 2.04
CA ARG A 283 -9.54 25.76 1.91
C ARG A 283 -9.49 26.75 0.74
N GLY A 284 -10.60 26.91 0.01
CA GLY A 284 -10.63 27.73 -1.21
C GLY A 284 -9.62 27.26 -2.28
N ALA A 285 -9.33 25.95 -2.30
CA ALA A 285 -8.27 25.36 -3.11
C ALA A 285 -8.76 24.23 -4.04
N LEU A 286 -10.07 24.10 -4.23
CA LEU A 286 -10.64 23.16 -5.19
C LEU A 286 -10.34 23.65 -6.63
N PRO A 287 -9.70 22.85 -7.49
CA PRO A 287 -9.51 23.22 -8.89
C PRO A 287 -10.83 23.17 -9.68
N ASP A 288 -10.90 23.94 -10.78
CA ASP A 288 -12.07 23.93 -11.69
C ASP A 288 -12.26 22.58 -12.41
N ARG A 289 -11.16 21.87 -12.65
CA ARG A 289 -11.15 20.52 -13.25
C ARG A 289 -11.12 19.46 -12.15
N PRO A 290 -11.68 18.27 -12.39
CA PRO A 290 -11.67 17.21 -11.39
C PRO A 290 -10.26 16.70 -11.09
N LEU A 291 -10.04 16.28 -9.85
CA LEU A 291 -8.85 15.51 -9.47
C LEU A 291 -8.83 14.15 -10.18
N VAL A 292 -7.62 13.69 -10.48
CA VAL A 292 -7.36 12.36 -11.06
C VAL A 292 -6.64 11.51 -10.01
N ALA A 293 -7.16 10.33 -9.71
CA ALA A 293 -6.51 9.35 -8.84
C ALA A 293 -5.76 8.28 -9.65
N MET A 294 -4.53 7.96 -9.26
CA MET A 294 -3.88 6.73 -9.68
C MET A 294 -4.35 5.58 -8.79
N VAL A 295 -4.90 4.54 -9.41
CA VAL A 295 -5.52 3.38 -8.76
C VAL A 295 -4.77 2.11 -9.19
N PRO A 296 -3.97 1.50 -8.31
CA PRO A 296 -3.37 0.19 -8.58
C PRO A 296 -4.44 -0.88 -8.77
N VAL A 297 -4.28 -1.74 -9.78
CA VAL A 297 -5.17 -2.86 -10.07
C VAL A 297 -4.37 -4.15 -10.20
N SER A 298 -4.85 -5.23 -9.58
CA SER A 298 -4.23 -6.54 -9.73
C SER A 298 -4.49 -7.11 -11.11
N LEU A 299 -3.44 -7.64 -11.77
CA LEU A 299 -3.53 -8.25 -13.09
C LEU A 299 -3.81 -9.75 -13.07
N HIS A 300 -4.00 -10.34 -11.88
CA HIS A 300 -4.41 -11.73 -11.72
C HIS A 300 -5.85 -11.88 -12.24
N GLY A 301 -5.98 -12.13 -13.55
CA GLY A 301 -7.25 -12.15 -14.26
C GLY A 301 -8.22 -13.17 -13.66
N ASN A 302 -9.44 -12.73 -13.33
CA ASN A 302 -10.67 -13.50 -13.01
C ASN A 302 -10.59 -14.76 -12.12
N LYS A 303 -9.43 -15.10 -11.57
CA LYS A 303 -9.25 -16.11 -10.53
C LYS A 303 -9.26 -15.37 -9.20
N SER A 304 -10.41 -14.77 -8.88
CA SER A 304 -10.76 -14.38 -7.51
C SER A 304 -10.98 -15.63 -6.65
N ARG A 305 -10.04 -16.57 -6.65
CA ARG A 305 -9.98 -17.60 -5.62
C ARG A 305 -9.29 -16.93 -4.43
N PRO A 306 -9.93 -16.91 -3.24
CA PRO A 306 -9.21 -16.57 -2.02
C PRO A 306 -7.97 -17.45 -1.98
N GLN A 307 -6.78 -16.83 -1.97
CA GLN A 307 -5.57 -17.59 -1.72
C GLN A 307 -5.75 -18.25 -0.34
N PRO A 308 -5.70 -19.59 -0.24
CA PRO A 308 -5.74 -20.28 1.05
C PRO A 308 -4.73 -19.64 2.00
N ILE A 309 -5.05 -19.57 3.29
CA ILE A 309 -4.12 -19.06 4.31
C ILE A 309 -2.77 -19.82 4.25
N ASP A 310 -2.80 -21.07 3.73
CA ASP A 310 -1.65 -21.95 3.54
C ASP A 310 -1.02 -21.94 2.13
N SER A 311 -1.45 -21.06 1.21
CA SER A 311 -0.82 -21.02 -0.12
C SER A 311 0.55 -20.35 -0.07
N ASN A 312 1.58 -21.15 -0.34
CA ASN A 312 2.98 -20.73 -0.45
C ASN A 312 3.36 -20.21 -1.85
N GLU A 313 2.39 -19.85 -2.69
CA GLU A 313 2.69 -19.33 -4.04
C GLU A 313 3.37 -17.95 -3.94
N THR A 314 4.64 -17.90 -4.35
CA THR A 314 5.37 -16.66 -4.67
C THR A 314 4.78 -16.05 -5.95
N GLY A 315 3.59 -15.48 -5.85
CA GLY A 315 3.00 -14.67 -6.92
C GLY A 315 3.75 -13.34 -7.01
N GLY A 316 4.45 -13.12 -8.12
CA GLY A 316 5.13 -11.87 -8.45
C GLY A 316 4.16 -10.68 -8.53
N ASN A 317 4.68 -9.48 -8.35
CA ASN A 317 3.89 -8.25 -8.30
C ASN A 317 3.42 -7.81 -9.70
N GLU A 318 2.47 -8.55 -10.29
CA GLU A 318 1.76 -8.12 -11.49
C GLU A 318 0.65 -7.13 -11.12
N ILE A 319 1.03 -5.86 -10.95
CA ILE A 319 0.15 -4.74 -10.62
C ILE A 319 0.19 -3.73 -11.78
N GLY A 320 -0.98 -3.44 -12.34
CA GLY A 320 -1.15 -2.32 -13.28
C GLY A 320 -1.69 -1.08 -12.57
N THR A 321 -1.75 0.04 -13.28
CA THR A 321 -2.33 1.29 -12.77
C THR A 321 -3.40 1.84 -13.70
N LEU A 322 -4.47 2.38 -13.11
CA LEU A 322 -5.50 3.14 -13.81
C LEU A 322 -5.53 4.57 -13.30
N MET A 323 -5.81 5.52 -14.19
CA MET A 323 -6.10 6.90 -13.89
C MET A 323 -7.62 7.08 -13.86
N CYS A 324 -8.14 7.41 -12.68
CA CYS A 324 -9.56 7.56 -12.42
C CYS A 324 -9.90 9.05 -12.26
N ASN A 325 -10.84 9.54 -13.07
CA ASN A 325 -11.46 10.83 -12.85
C ASN A 325 -12.36 10.74 -11.60
N LEU A 326 -12.04 11.50 -10.56
CA LEU A 326 -12.80 11.50 -9.30
C LEU A 326 -14.11 12.31 -9.40
N GLY A 327 -14.27 13.17 -10.39
CA GLY A 327 -15.46 14.02 -10.52
C GLY A 327 -15.57 15.07 -9.41
N THR A 328 -14.44 15.52 -8.83
CA THR A 328 -14.46 16.46 -7.69
C THR A 328 -15.01 17.84 -8.04
N ASP A 329 -15.25 18.13 -9.30
CA ASP A 329 -15.96 19.30 -9.83
C ASP A 329 -17.49 19.20 -9.64
N HIS A 330 -18.05 17.99 -9.58
CA HIS A 330 -19.47 17.75 -9.31
C HIS A 330 -19.84 17.99 -7.84
N ALA A 331 -20.90 18.79 -7.61
CA ALA A 331 -21.44 19.03 -6.27
C ALA A 331 -22.34 17.89 -5.77
N ASP A 332 -23.01 17.18 -6.68
CA ASP A 332 -23.90 16.06 -6.35
C ASP A 332 -23.10 14.75 -6.11
N PRO A 333 -23.26 14.06 -4.95
CA PRO A 333 -22.67 12.75 -4.71
C PRO A 333 -23.04 11.68 -5.75
N ALA A 334 -24.26 11.71 -6.30
CA ALA A 334 -24.70 10.76 -7.32
C ALA A 334 -23.89 10.91 -8.62
N GLU A 335 -23.70 12.17 -9.06
CA GLU A 335 -22.89 12.49 -10.24
C GLU A 335 -21.41 12.09 -10.04
N ARG A 336 -20.85 12.36 -8.85
CA ARG A 336 -19.49 11.91 -8.49
C ARG A 336 -19.34 10.40 -8.62
N LEU A 337 -20.25 9.64 -8.01
CA LEU A 337 -20.25 8.18 -8.06
C LEU A 337 -20.39 7.67 -9.51
N ALA A 338 -21.28 8.26 -10.31
CA ALA A 338 -21.46 7.89 -11.71
C ALA A 338 -20.20 8.16 -12.55
N THR A 339 -19.52 9.30 -12.34
CA THR A 339 -18.27 9.66 -13.01
C THR A 339 -17.15 8.68 -12.65
N VAL A 340 -16.96 8.39 -11.35
CA VAL A 340 -15.97 7.41 -10.87
C VAL A 340 -16.21 6.03 -11.49
N ARG A 341 -17.46 5.53 -11.44
CA ARG A 341 -17.82 4.22 -11.99
C ARG A 341 -17.54 4.13 -13.49
N ARG A 342 -17.93 5.16 -14.25
CA ARG A 342 -17.68 5.23 -15.69
C ARG A 342 -16.18 5.21 -15.97
N SER A 343 -15.40 6.03 -15.27
CA SER A 343 -13.95 6.12 -15.43
C SER A 343 -13.26 4.79 -15.12
N MET A 344 -13.65 4.11 -14.04
CA MET A 344 -13.11 2.79 -13.70
C MET A 344 -13.52 1.71 -14.69
N ALA A 345 -14.76 1.73 -15.19
CA ALA A 345 -15.23 0.78 -16.21
C ALA A 345 -14.48 0.95 -17.54
N GLU A 346 -14.28 2.20 -17.99
CA GLU A 346 -13.49 2.54 -19.16
C GLU A 346 -12.02 2.14 -19.01
N GLY A 347 -11.41 2.43 -17.85
CA GLY A 347 -10.04 2.06 -17.56
C GLY A 347 -9.82 0.55 -17.57
N LYS A 348 -10.67 -0.20 -16.87
CA LYS A 348 -10.66 -1.67 -16.91
C LYS A 348 -10.88 -2.18 -18.33
N ALA A 349 -11.77 -1.56 -19.10
CA ALA A 349 -12.01 -1.91 -20.50
C ALA A 349 -10.79 -1.68 -21.39
N ALA A 350 -10.03 -0.61 -21.16
CA ALA A 350 -8.80 -0.33 -21.88
C ALA A 350 -7.73 -1.40 -21.66
N LEU A 351 -7.69 -2.02 -20.48
CA LEU A 351 -6.77 -3.12 -20.17
C LEU A 351 -7.26 -4.48 -20.70
N ARG A 352 -8.54 -4.63 -21.06
CA ARG A 352 -9.08 -5.88 -21.61
C ARG A 352 -8.43 -6.17 -22.96
N GLY A 353 -7.80 -7.34 -23.08
CA GLY A 353 -7.11 -7.77 -24.30
C GLY A 353 -5.62 -7.43 -24.34
N MET A 354 -5.08 -6.76 -23.32
CA MET A 354 -3.63 -6.58 -23.13
C MET A 354 -3.03 -7.74 -22.35
N SER A 355 -1.77 -8.10 -22.63
CA SER A 355 -0.99 -9.00 -21.77
C SER A 355 -0.59 -8.30 -20.47
N SER A 356 -0.28 -9.06 -19.40
CA SER A 356 0.22 -8.48 -18.14
C SER A 356 1.44 -7.59 -18.39
N ALA A 357 2.38 -8.01 -19.24
CA ALA A 357 3.58 -7.24 -19.57
C ALA A 357 3.26 -5.91 -20.28
N GLN A 358 2.29 -5.89 -21.20
CA GLN A 358 1.83 -4.66 -21.85
C GLN A 358 1.22 -3.69 -20.83
N VAL A 359 0.39 -4.19 -19.91
CA VAL A 359 -0.20 -3.36 -18.86
C VAL A 359 0.87 -2.81 -17.93
N ILE A 360 1.85 -3.63 -17.52
CA ILE A 360 2.97 -3.21 -16.67
C ILE A 360 3.81 -2.14 -17.40
N ALA A 361 4.17 -2.36 -18.66
CA ALA A 361 4.98 -1.42 -19.44
C ALA A 361 4.27 -0.06 -19.60
N LEU A 362 2.97 -0.07 -19.85
CA LEU A 362 2.18 1.13 -20.00
C LEU A 362 1.94 1.86 -18.67
N SER A 363 1.76 1.10 -17.59
CA SER A 363 1.71 1.64 -16.22
C SER A 363 3.04 2.29 -15.82
N ALA A 364 4.17 1.68 -16.21
CA ALA A 364 5.50 2.25 -16.02
C ALA A 364 5.67 3.57 -16.80
N LEU A 365 5.13 3.67 -18.03
CA LEU A 365 5.14 4.93 -18.78
C LEU A 365 4.27 6.01 -18.11
N GLY A 366 3.08 5.66 -17.63
CA GLY A 366 2.20 6.58 -16.90
C GLY A 366 2.79 7.07 -15.56
N SER A 367 3.66 6.28 -14.94
CA SER A 367 4.36 6.61 -13.69
C SER A 367 5.79 7.13 -13.90
N ALA A 368 6.28 7.20 -15.15
CA ALA A 368 7.65 7.60 -15.46
C ALA A 368 8.03 8.99 -14.91
N PRO A 369 7.18 10.03 -14.98
CA PRO A 369 7.51 11.33 -14.37
C PRO A 369 7.83 11.22 -12.86
N LEU A 370 7.06 10.41 -12.12
CA LEU A 370 7.29 10.19 -10.70
C LEU A 370 8.63 9.48 -10.45
N ALA A 371 8.94 8.45 -11.23
CA ALA A 371 10.22 7.72 -11.11
C ALA A 371 11.43 8.60 -11.47
N LEU A 372 11.30 9.48 -12.47
CA LEU A 372 12.34 10.44 -12.84
C LEU A 372 12.56 11.49 -11.74
N ASP A 373 11.48 12.02 -11.17
CA ASP A 373 11.57 12.97 -10.05
C ASP A 373 12.27 12.32 -8.84
N MET A 374 11.93 11.06 -8.51
CA MET A 374 12.59 10.30 -7.46
C MET A 374 14.09 10.12 -7.70
N LEU A 375 14.50 9.77 -8.92
CA LEU A 375 15.90 9.44 -9.23
C LEU A 375 16.79 10.68 -9.38
N PHE A 376 16.25 11.78 -9.88
CA PHE A 376 17.05 12.94 -10.25
C PHE A 376 16.82 14.15 -9.34
N GLY A 377 15.88 14.08 -8.38
CA GLY A 377 15.61 15.16 -7.44
C GLY A 377 15.27 16.49 -8.11
N ARG A 378 14.87 16.44 -9.39
CA ARG A 378 14.54 17.59 -10.21
C ARG A 378 13.03 17.63 -10.29
N HIS A 379 12.43 18.74 -9.88
CA HIS A 379 11.07 19.09 -10.30
C HIS A 379 11.11 19.30 -11.82
N GLY A 380 10.96 18.20 -12.59
CA GLY A 380 10.92 18.28 -14.04
C GLY A 380 9.75 19.16 -14.49
N PRO A 381 9.77 19.65 -15.75
CA PRO A 381 8.62 20.38 -16.29
C PRO A 381 7.37 19.49 -16.43
N VAL A 382 7.54 18.17 -16.39
CA VAL A 382 6.49 17.17 -16.58
C VAL A 382 6.02 16.66 -15.23
N ARG A 383 4.75 16.92 -14.91
CA ARG A 383 4.13 16.50 -13.66
C ARG A 383 3.58 15.07 -13.76
N PRO A 384 3.46 14.34 -12.64
CA PRO A 384 2.69 13.11 -12.61
C PRO A 384 1.28 13.33 -13.18
N PRO A 385 0.74 12.41 -13.99
CA PRO A 385 -0.56 12.55 -14.64
C PRO A 385 -1.76 12.36 -13.69
N PHE A 386 -1.55 12.47 -12.38
CA PHE A 386 -2.54 12.24 -11.34
C PHE A 386 -2.23 13.09 -10.11
N ASN A 387 -3.28 13.39 -9.35
CA ASN A 387 -3.20 14.25 -8.17
C ASN A 387 -2.95 13.48 -6.87
N ILE A 388 -3.38 12.22 -6.82
CA ILE A 388 -3.38 11.41 -5.61
C ILE A 388 -3.30 9.92 -5.96
N VAL A 389 -2.71 9.13 -5.07
CA VAL A 389 -2.78 7.67 -5.12
C VAL A 389 -3.88 7.18 -4.18
N ILE A 390 -4.80 6.37 -4.71
CA ILE A 390 -5.83 5.69 -3.93
C ILE A 390 -5.72 4.19 -4.19
N SER A 391 -5.34 3.44 -3.16
CA SER A 391 -5.16 1.98 -3.24
C SER A 391 -6.14 1.25 -2.35
N ASN A 392 -6.59 0.08 -2.78
CA ASN A 392 -7.43 -0.80 -1.99
C ASN A 392 -6.87 -2.23 -2.03
N VAL A 393 -6.27 -2.66 -0.93
CA VAL A 393 -5.67 -3.98 -0.78
C VAL A 393 -6.69 -4.93 -0.14
N PRO A 394 -7.11 -6.00 -0.84
CA PRO A 394 -8.08 -6.94 -0.29
C PRO A 394 -7.65 -7.50 1.06
N GLY A 395 -8.55 -7.42 2.05
CA GLY A 395 -8.36 -7.96 3.39
C GLY A 395 -8.77 -9.43 3.56
N PRO A 396 -8.59 -10.01 4.76
CA PRO A 396 -9.23 -11.28 5.10
C PRO A 396 -10.76 -11.17 5.07
N ASN A 397 -11.44 -12.27 4.81
CA ASN A 397 -12.90 -12.38 4.78
C ASN A 397 -13.47 -13.15 5.98
N ALA A 398 -12.63 -13.53 6.93
CA ALA A 398 -12.98 -14.23 8.15
C ALA A 398 -12.25 -13.57 9.34
N PRO A 399 -12.82 -13.64 10.55
CA PRO A 399 -12.13 -13.17 11.75
C PRO A 399 -10.77 -13.86 11.87
N LEU A 400 -9.75 -13.06 12.19
CA LEU A 400 -8.38 -13.56 12.38
C LEU A 400 -7.91 -13.28 13.80
N TYR A 401 -7.04 -14.15 14.29
CA TYR A 401 -6.49 -14.12 15.63
C TYR A 401 -4.98 -14.30 15.60
N TRP A 402 -4.28 -13.69 16.55
CA TRP A 402 -2.88 -13.97 16.88
C TRP A 402 -2.79 -14.39 18.34
N ASN A 403 -2.52 -15.68 18.60
CA ASN A 403 -2.46 -16.25 19.95
C ASN A 403 -3.69 -15.91 20.81
N GLY A 404 -4.89 -15.98 20.21
CA GLY A 404 -6.15 -15.63 20.87
C GLY A 404 -6.52 -14.15 20.85
N CYS A 405 -5.60 -13.24 20.49
CA CYS A 405 -5.92 -11.84 20.30
C CYS A 405 -6.61 -11.63 18.94
N ARG A 406 -7.85 -11.13 18.92
CA ARG A 406 -8.61 -10.89 17.69
C ARG A 406 -8.03 -9.68 16.94
N LEU A 407 -7.81 -9.83 15.64
CA LEU A 407 -7.55 -8.72 14.73
C LEU A 407 -8.82 -7.89 14.59
N ASP A 408 -8.84 -6.73 15.26
CA ASP A 408 -9.98 -5.83 15.29
C ASP A 408 -9.92 -4.80 14.15
N ALA A 409 -8.73 -4.26 13.89
CA ALA A 409 -8.52 -3.34 12.78
C ALA A 409 -7.13 -3.49 12.14
N LEU A 410 -7.04 -3.11 10.87
CA LEU A 410 -5.81 -3.11 10.10
C LEU A 410 -5.76 -1.84 9.24
N TYR A 411 -4.88 -0.92 9.60
CA TYR A 411 -4.73 0.37 8.94
C TYR A 411 -3.41 0.40 8.15
N PRO A 412 -3.47 0.50 6.81
CA PRO A 412 -2.27 0.58 5.99
C PRO A 412 -1.69 2.00 5.98
N LEU A 413 -0.36 2.10 6.02
CA LEU A 413 0.40 3.34 5.87
C LEU A 413 1.22 3.25 4.60
N SER A 414 1.19 4.32 3.82
CA SER A 414 1.75 4.33 2.47
C SER A 414 2.70 5.51 2.31
N VAL A 415 3.44 5.52 1.20
CA VAL A 415 4.41 6.56 0.93
C VAL A 415 3.77 7.82 0.36
N THR A 416 4.37 8.97 0.70
CA THR A 416 4.11 10.25 0.04
C THR A 416 5.38 10.72 -0.64
N LEU A 417 5.22 11.31 -1.81
CA LEU A 417 6.30 11.81 -2.67
C LEU A 417 6.05 13.28 -2.98
N ASP A 418 7.05 13.98 -3.50
CA ASP A 418 6.83 15.29 -4.10
C ASP A 418 5.73 15.21 -5.17
N GLY A 419 4.86 16.20 -5.16
CA GLY A 419 3.69 16.17 -6.04
C GLY A 419 2.63 15.15 -5.60
N GLN A 420 2.78 14.41 -4.51
CA GLN A 420 1.80 13.45 -3.98
C GLN A 420 1.75 13.59 -2.45
N ALA A 421 1.30 14.75 -1.98
CA ALA A 421 1.35 15.13 -0.56
C ALA A 421 0.40 14.33 0.33
N LEU A 422 -0.56 13.61 -0.25
CA LEU A 422 -1.51 12.74 0.41
C LEU A 422 -1.58 11.39 -0.32
N ASN A 423 -1.68 10.31 0.46
CA ASN A 423 -1.96 8.98 -0.02
C ASN A 423 -3.13 8.40 0.79
N ILE A 424 -4.10 7.79 0.10
CA ILE A 424 -5.22 7.08 0.71
C ILE A 424 -5.06 5.59 0.40
N THR A 425 -4.86 4.78 1.43
CA THR A 425 -4.80 3.34 1.27
C THR A 425 -5.88 2.69 2.11
N CYS A 426 -6.61 1.77 1.49
CA CYS A 426 -7.68 1.02 2.13
C CYS A 426 -7.30 -0.45 2.24
N THR A 427 -7.80 -1.09 3.28
CA THR A 427 -7.85 -2.55 3.37
C THR A 427 -9.07 -2.95 4.19
N SER A 428 -9.43 -4.22 4.18
CA SER A 428 -10.58 -4.71 4.93
C SER A 428 -10.17 -5.69 6.02
N THR A 429 -11.04 -5.87 6.99
CA THR A 429 -11.13 -7.07 7.82
C THR A 429 -12.37 -7.86 7.39
N ASP A 430 -12.80 -8.82 8.21
CA ASP A 430 -14.00 -9.63 7.98
C ASP A 430 -15.28 -8.80 7.81
N ASN A 431 -15.45 -7.75 8.61
CA ASN A 431 -16.68 -6.97 8.70
C ASN A 431 -16.50 -5.47 8.42
N ALA A 432 -15.27 -4.97 8.36
CA ALA A 432 -14.99 -3.54 8.23
C ALA A 432 -14.01 -3.24 7.10
N ILE A 433 -14.09 -2.03 6.56
CA ILE A 433 -13.07 -1.45 5.69
C ILE A 433 -12.40 -0.29 6.40
N ALA A 434 -11.09 -0.31 6.44
CA ALA A 434 -10.23 0.67 7.07
C ALA A 434 -9.63 1.59 6.00
N PHE A 435 -9.73 2.90 6.22
CA PHE A 435 -8.99 3.90 5.43
C PHE A 435 -7.81 4.39 6.28
N GLY A 436 -6.61 4.21 5.75
CA GLY A 436 -5.39 4.83 6.26
C GLY A 436 -4.98 6.00 5.37
N LEU A 437 -4.92 7.20 5.95
CA LEU A 437 -4.55 8.43 5.26
C LEU A 437 -3.16 8.82 5.73
N THR A 438 -2.19 8.84 4.81
CA THR A 438 -0.83 9.31 5.10
C THR A 438 -0.56 10.58 4.32
N GLY A 439 -0.26 11.66 5.02
CA GLY A 439 -0.02 12.97 4.40
C GLY A 439 1.27 13.63 4.90
N CYS A 440 1.83 14.54 4.11
CA CYS A 440 2.86 15.45 4.57
C CYS A 440 2.26 16.45 5.57
N ARG A 441 2.75 16.46 6.81
CA ARG A 441 2.20 17.26 7.92
C ARG A 441 2.05 18.75 7.58
N ARG A 442 2.99 19.31 6.81
CA ARG A 442 2.96 20.71 6.38
C ARG A 442 2.00 20.99 5.21
N ALA A 443 1.94 20.07 4.24
CA ALA A 443 1.22 20.29 2.98
C ALA A 443 -0.26 19.93 3.08
N VAL A 444 -0.62 19.03 4.02
CA VAL A 444 -1.99 18.57 4.24
C VAL A 444 -2.39 18.84 5.70
N PRO A 445 -2.60 20.12 6.09
CA PRO A 445 -2.94 20.47 7.46
C PRO A 445 -4.33 19.95 7.85
N ARG A 446 -4.49 19.56 9.11
CA ARG A 446 -5.75 19.01 9.66
C ARG A 446 -6.22 17.76 8.88
N LEU A 447 -5.30 16.83 8.62
CA LEU A 447 -5.59 15.61 7.85
C LEU A 447 -6.79 14.81 8.42
N GLU A 448 -6.97 14.83 9.73
CA GLU A 448 -8.07 14.17 10.45
C GLU A 448 -9.45 14.60 9.97
N SER A 449 -9.63 15.84 9.47
CA SER A 449 -10.93 16.31 9.00
C SER A 449 -11.40 15.56 7.74
N ILE A 450 -10.47 14.99 6.97
CA ILE A 450 -10.82 14.16 5.81
C ILE A 450 -11.56 12.89 6.25
N LEU A 451 -11.30 12.36 7.45
CA LEU A 451 -12.04 11.20 7.98
C LEU A 451 -13.52 11.52 8.23
N ASP A 452 -13.81 12.73 8.72
CA ASP A 452 -15.18 13.19 8.92
C ASP A 452 -15.88 13.45 7.58
N HIS A 453 -15.14 13.95 6.60
CA HIS A 453 -15.64 14.12 5.25
C HIS A 453 -15.90 12.80 4.53
N LEU A 454 -15.10 11.76 4.79
CA LEU A 454 -15.35 10.39 4.31
C LEU A 454 -16.65 9.82 4.88
N ASP A 455 -16.90 10.02 6.17
CA ASP A 455 -18.13 9.57 6.82
C ASP A 455 -19.37 10.30 6.27
N SER A 456 -19.26 11.62 6.16
CA SER A 456 -20.32 12.47 5.61
C SER A 456 -20.58 12.19 4.12
N GLU A 457 -19.57 11.75 3.37
CA GLU A 457 -19.74 11.35 1.98
C GLU A 457 -20.39 9.98 1.83
N LEU A 458 -20.05 9.01 2.69
CA LEU A 458 -20.74 7.72 2.69
C LEU A 458 -22.24 7.89 2.96
N ALA A 459 -22.61 8.71 3.96
CA ALA A 459 -24.01 9.04 4.24
C ALA A 459 -24.70 9.72 3.04
N ALA A 460 -24.00 10.65 2.36
CA ALA A 460 -24.53 11.31 1.18
C ALA A 460 -24.73 10.34 0.00
N LEU A 461 -23.83 9.36 -0.17
CA LEU A 461 -23.96 8.32 -1.18
C LEU A 461 -25.11 7.36 -0.87
N GLU A 462 -25.34 7.00 0.39
CA GLU A 462 -26.50 6.20 0.82
C GLU A 462 -27.81 6.89 0.44
N VAL A 463 -27.96 8.18 0.79
CA VAL A 463 -29.13 8.99 0.40
C VAL A 463 -29.27 9.07 -1.12
N ALA A 464 -28.17 9.29 -1.85
CA ALA A 464 -28.18 9.42 -3.30
C ALA A 464 -28.67 8.16 -4.04
N VAL A 465 -28.50 6.98 -3.44
CA VAL A 465 -28.92 5.69 -4.02
C VAL A 465 -30.21 5.14 -3.38
N GLY A 466 -30.82 5.90 -2.46
CA GLY A 466 -32.11 5.57 -1.83
C GLY A 466 -32.04 4.56 -0.70
N ILE A 467 -30.95 4.53 0.06
CA ILE A 467 -30.76 3.69 1.27
C ILE A 467 -31.12 4.47 2.54
#